data_AF-A0A6N2K5N6-F1
#
_entry.id   AF-A0A6N2K5N6-F1
#
_cell.length_a   1.000
_cell.length_b   1.000
_cell.length_c   1.000
_cell.angle_alpha   90.00
_cell.angle_beta   90.00
_cell.angle_gamma   90.00
#
_symmetry.space_group_name_H-M   'P 1'
#
loop_
_entity.id
_entity.type
_entity.pdbx_description
1 polymer ?
#
loop_
_entity_poly.entity_id
_entity_poly.type
_entity_poly.pdbx_seq_one_letter_code
_entity_poly.pdbx_strand_id
1 'polypeptide(L)'
;MGSQPWMIMVVICTTFMQISRSVDDKILSLPRQPPISFQQFSGYNHPASKPLVLWLNGGPGCSSIGIGAFSENGPFRPCGGGLLARND
;
A
#
# COMPACT_ATOMS: atom_id res chain seq x y z
N MET A 1 -4.70 -40.58 7.93
CA MET A 1 -4.93 -39.33 8.70
C MET A 1 -5.82 -38.43 7.85
N GLY A 2 -7.13 -38.46 8.09
CA GLY A 2 -8.13 -37.85 7.20
C GLY A 2 -8.11 -36.32 7.24
N SER A 3 -8.19 -35.69 6.08
CA SER A 3 -8.35 -34.24 5.92
C SER A 3 -9.63 -33.80 6.63
N GLN A 4 -9.47 -33.07 7.73
CA GLN A 4 -10.60 -32.55 8.48
C GLN A 4 -11.22 -31.38 7.69
N PRO A 5 -12.46 -31.47 7.19
CA PRO A 5 -13.03 -30.48 6.27
C PRO A 5 -13.15 -29.07 6.87
N TRP A 6 -13.20 -28.94 8.19
CA TRP A 6 -13.20 -27.65 8.88
C TRP A 6 -11.88 -26.89 8.73
N MET A 7 -10.75 -27.59 8.59
CA MET A 7 -9.44 -26.97 8.37
C MET A 7 -9.42 -26.20 7.04
N ILE A 8 -10.06 -26.75 6.00
CA ILE A 8 -10.14 -26.11 4.69
C ILE A 8 -10.97 -24.83 4.77
N MET A 9 -12.10 -24.84 5.49
CA MET A 9 -12.93 -23.65 5.71
C MET A 9 -12.18 -22.56 6.47
N VAL A 10 -11.40 -22.93 7.50
CA VAL A 10 -10.58 -21.96 8.25
C VAL A 10 -9.48 -21.37 7.36
N VAL A 11 -8.81 -22.18 6.55
CA VAL A 11 -7.78 -21.69 5.61
C VAL A 11 -8.38 -20.76 4.55
N ILE A 12 -9.54 -21.09 3.98
CA ILE A 12 -10.23 -20.22 3.01
C ILE A 12 -10.68 -18.91 3.69
N CYS A 13 -11.25 -18.99 4.88
CA CYS A 13 -11.72 -17.80 5.60
C CYS A 13 -10.56 -16.87 5.98
N THR A 14 -9.45 -17.43 6.47
CA THR A 14 -8.27 -16.65 6.85
C THR A 14 -7.55 -16.04 5.64
N THR A 15 -7.42 -16.78 4.53
CA THR A 15 -6.85 -16.25 3.28
C THR A 15 -7.73 -15.17 2.66
N PHE A 16 -9.05 -15.33 2.67
CA PHE A 16 -9.99 -14.31 2.22
C PHE A 16 -9.87 -13.02 3.06
N MET A 17 -9.84 -13.14 4.38
CA MET A 17 -9.67 -11.99 5.28
C MET A 17 -8.32 -11.29 5.10
N GLN A 18 -7.24 -12.01 4.79
CA GLN A 18 -5.94 -11.42 4.47
C GLN A 18 -5.97 -10.65 3.14
N ILE A 19 -6.62 -11.19 2.11
CA ILE A 19 -6.78 -10.54 0.81
C ILE A 19 -7.63 -9.28 0.95
N SER A 20 -8.74 -9.33 1.68
CA SER A 20 -9.62 -8.17 1.92
C SER A 20 -8.86 -6.99 2.52
N ARG A 21 -7.99 -7.24 3.50
CA ARG A 21 -7.15 -6.20 4.13
C ARG A 21 -6.20 -5.52 3.15
N SER A 22 -5.64 -6.27 2.18
CA SER A 22 -4.76 -5.69 1.16
C SER A 22 -5.51 -4.78 0.17
N VAL A 23 -6.81 -4.99 0.00
CA VAL A 23 -7.64 -4.20 -0.92
C VAL A 23 -8.13 -2.92 -0.25
N ASP A 24 -8.33 -2.93 1.07
CA ASP A 24 -8.79 -1.77 1.85
C ASP A 24 -7.85 -0.55 1.76
N ASP A 25 -6.56 -0.76 1.51
CA ASP A 25 -5.59 0.33 1.38
C ASP A 25 -5.71 1.10 0.05
N LYS A 26 -6.42 0.58 -0.96
CA LYS A 26 -6.52 1.26 -2.27
C LYS A 26 -7.54 2.41 -2.20
N ILE A 27 -7.08 3.61 -2.50
CA ILE A 27 -7.94 4.80 -2.58
C ILE A 27 -8.55 4.86 -3.97
N LEU A 28 -9.87 4.67 -4.06
CA LEU A 28 -10.62 4.70 -5.32
C LEU A 28 -10.81 6.13 -5.85
N SER A 29 -11.04 7.08 -4.94
CA SER A 29 -11.18 8.50 -5.26
C SER A 29 -11.01 9.35 -4.00
N LEU A 30 -10.61 10.61 -4.19
CA LEU A 30 -10.57 11.61 -3.13
C LEU A 30 -11.65 12.68 -3.38
N PRO A 31 -12.19 13.32 -2.34
CA PRO A 31 -13.19 14.38 -2.51
C PRO A 31 -12.70 15.47 -3.46
N ARG A 32 -13.51 15.81 -4.47
CA ARG A 32 -13.19 16.80 -5.53
C ARG A 32 -11.97 16.48 -6.41
N GLN A 33 -11.54 15.22 -6.49
CA GLN A 33 -10.43 14.87 -7.37
C GLN A 33 -10.91 14.66 -8.83
N PRO A 34 -10.27 15.27 -9.84
CA PRO A 34 -10.52 14.94 -11.24
C PRO A 34 -10.05 13.50 -11.56
N PRO A 35 -10.47 12.91 -12.69
CA PRO A 35 -10.00 11.59 -13.09
C PRO A 35 -8.48 11.53 -13.18
N ILE A 36 -7.89 10.50 -12.56
CA ILE A 36 -6.46 10.23 -12.61
C ILE A 36 -6.21 8.85 -13.22
N SER A 37 -5.07 8.69 -13.89
CA SER A 37 -4.68 7.44 -14.55
C SER A 37 -3.80 6.53 -13.68
N PHE A 38 -3.40 6.98 -12.49
CA PHE A 38 -2.50 6.27 -11.59
C PHE A 38 -3.21 5.77 -10.33
N GLN A 39 -2.64 4.77 -9.68
CA GLN A 39 -3.20 4.15 -8.47
C GLN A 39 -2.77 4.91 -7.21
N GLN A 40 -3.67 5.00 -6.23
CA GLN A 40 -3.44 5.62 -4.93
C GLN A 40 -3.61 4.60 -3.81
N PHE A 41 -2.77 4.69 -2.78
CA PHE A 41 -2.79 3.78 -1.63
C PHE A 41 -2.67 4.57 -0.32
N SER A 42 -3.38 4.13 0.71
CA SER A 42 -3.30 4.61 2.08
C SER A 42 -2.23 3.82 2.85
N GLY A 43 -1.42 4.52 3.65
CA GLY A 43 -0.33 3.91 4.42
C GLY A 43 -0.58 3.76 5.92
N TYR A 44 -1.75 4.17 6.45
CA TYR A 44 -1.99 4.24 7.89
C TYR A 44 -3.21 3.44 8.35
N ASN A 45 -3.07 2.75 9.49
CA ASN A 45 -4.14 1.98 10.17
C ASN A 45 -5.35 2.80 10.67
N HIS A 46 -5.44 4.11 10.39
CA HIS A 46 -6.60 4.97 10.72
C HIS A 46 -6.70 6.15 9.72
N PRO A 47 -6.99 5.87 8.44
CA PRO A 47 -6.83 6.85 7.36
C PRO A 47 -7.77 8.05 7.51
N ALA A 48 -8.99 7.86 8.04
CA ALA A 48 -10.00 8.90 8.14
C ALA A 48 -9.62 10.07 9.08
N SER A 49 -8.66 9.86 9.98
CA SER A 49 -8.26 10.84 11.01
C SER A 49 -6.97 11.60 10.66
N LYS A 50 -6.28 11.22 9.59
CA LYS A 50 -4.97 11.79 9.22
C LYS A 50 -5.09 12.68 7.98
N PRO A 51 -4.29 13.74 7.87
CA PRO A 51 -4.26 14.57 6.67
C PRO A 51 -3.71 13.78 5.49
N LEU A 52 -4.28 14.04 4.30
CA LEU A 52 -3.76 13.55 3.04
C LEU A 52 -2.57 14.42 2.59
N VAL A 53 -1.46 13.80 2.20
CA VAL A 53 -0.29 14.47 1.65
C VAL A 53 -0.05 13.99 0.22
N LEU A 54 0.02 14.93 -0.73
CA LEU A 54 0.46 14.69 -2.10
C LEU A 54 1.93 15.11 -2.24
N TRP A 55 2.81 14.15 -2.53
CA TRP A 55 4.24 14.40 -2.76
C TRP A 55 4.57 14.23 -4.23
N LEU A 56 5.09 15.28 -4.87
CA LEU A 56 5.52 15.27 -6.27
C LEU A 56 6.99 15.66 -6.35
N ASN A 57 7.79 14.77 -6.93
CA ASN A 57 9.15 15.10 -7.31
C ASN A 57 9.15 16.02 -8.54
N GLY A 58 10.13 16.93 -8.57
CA GLY A 58 10.35 17.83 -9.70
C GLY A 58 11.10 17.18 -10.85
N GLY A 59 11.48 17.99 -11.84
CA GLY A 59 12.17 17.53 -13.05
C GLY A 59 11.22 16.87 -14.08
N PRO A 60 11.45 17.06 -15.38
CA PRO A 60 10.62 16.40 -16.40
C PRO A 60 10.87 14.88 -16.40
N GLY A 61 9.82 14.10 -16.15
CA GLY A 61 9.85 12.64 -16.24
C GLY A 61 10.41 11.88 -15.03
N CYS A 62 10.78 12.58 -13.94
CA CYS A 62 11.28 11.94 -12.74
C CYS A 62 10.16 11.23 -11.96
N SER A 63 10.45 10.03 -11.42
CA SER A 63 9.47 9.23 -10.69
C SER A 63 9.35 9.69 -9.24
N SER A 64 8.15 10.11 -8.84
CA SER A 64 7.82 10.42 -7.44
C SER A 64 7.78 9.16 -6.56
N ILE A 65 7.65 7.97 -7.16
CA ILE A 65 7.73 6.70 -6.43
C ILE A 65 9.20 6.33 -6.19
N GLY A 66 10.03 6.37 -7.23
CA GLY A 66 11.44 5.97 -7.12
C GLY A 66 12.24 6.84 -6.16
N ILE A 67 12.12 8.16 -6.31
CA ILE A 67 12.85 9.12 -5.46
C ILE A 67 12.02 9.39 -4.19
N GLY A 68 10.80 9.90 -4.32
CA GLY A 68 9.99 10.31 -3.18
C GLY A 68 9.66 9.19 -2.20
N ALA A 69 9.03 8.12 -2.69
CA ALA A 69 8.55 7.05 -1.83
C ALA A 69 9.63 6.09 -1.33
N PHE A 70 10.76 5.95 -2.03
CA PHE A 70 11.82 5.00 -1.66
C PHE A 70 13.15 5.63 -1.25
N SER A 71 13.38 6.91 -1.53
CA SER A 71 14.67 7.56 -1.25
C SER A 71 14.54 8.82 -0.39
N GLU A 72 13.34 9.41 -0.28
CA GLU A 72 13.08 10.61 0.50
C GLU A 72 12.17 10.30 1.70
N ASN A 73 10.86 10.55 1.56
CA ASN A 73 9.93 10.68 2.68
C ASN A 73 9.05 9.45 2.89
N GLY A 74 9.16 8.45 2.02
CA GLY A 74 8.33 7.26 2.13
C GLY A 74 8.74 6.37 3.31
N PRO A 75 7.88 5.41 3.67
CA PRO A 75 8.05 4.57 4.85
C PRO A 75 9.15 3.51 4.70
N PHE A 76 9.67 3.32 3.50
CA PHE A 76 10.66 2.29 3.19
C PHE A 76 11.78 2.83 2.31
N ARG A 77 12.98 2.27 2.48
CA ARG A 77 14.17 2.55 1.67
C ARG A 77 14.82 1.25 1.18
N PRO A 78 15.36 1.19 -0.05
CA PRO A 78 16.11 0.04 -0.52
C PRO A 78 17.30 -0.27 0.39
N CYS A 79 17.46 -1.54 0.77
CA CYS A 79 18.52 -1.98 1.68
C CYS A 79 19.28 -3.18 1.09
N GLY A 80 19.78 -3.03 -0.15
CA GLY A 80 20.56 -4.07 -0.83
C GLY A 80 19.80 -5.40 -1.03
N GLY A 81 20.33 -6.29 -1.88
CA GLY A 81 19.77 -7.64 -2.04
C GLY A 81 18.28 -7.72 -2.43
N GLY A 82 17.70 -6.65 -2.99
CA GLY A 82 16.27 -6.57 -3.31
C GLY A 82 15.34 -6.39 -2.11
N LEU A 83 15.88 -6.10 -0.92
CA LEU A 83 15.10 -5.92 0.31
C LEU A 83 14.81 -4.44 0.57
N LEU A 84 13.73 -4.19 1.33
CA LEU A 84 13.35 -2.88 1.82
C LEU A 84 13.57 -2.82 3.34
N ALA A 85 14.21 -1.75 3.81
CA ALA A 85 14.26 -1.39 5.21
C ALA A 85 13.23 -0.30 5.52
N ARG A 86 12.73 -0.24 6.76
CA ARG A 86 11.91 0.87 7.23
C ARG A 86 12.74 2.16 7.20
N ASN A 87 12.09 3.27 6.85
CA ASN A 87 12.65 4.60 7.00
C ASN A 87 12.36 5.08 8.42
N ASP A 88 13.42 5.19 9.24
CA ASP A 88 13.37 5.58 10.66
C ASP A 88 13.57 7.09 10.83
#